data_AF-A0A7Y6JYB4-F1
#
_entry.id   AF-A0A7Y6JYB4-F1
#
_cell.length_a   1.000
_cell.length_b   1.000
_cell.length_c   1.000
_cell.angle_alpha   90.00
_cell.angle_beta   90.00
_cell.angle_gamma   90.00
#
_symmetry.space_group_name_H-M   'P 1'
#
loop_
_entity.id
_entity.type
_entity.pdbx_description
1 polymer ?
#
loop_
_entity_poly.entity_id
_entity_poly.type
_entity_poly.pdbx_seq_one_letter_code
_entity_poly.pdbx_strand_id
1 'polypeptide(L)'
;MEEQMQQSSGTDWTVEEECGVCSIIFSIYSKFPPMPSAQALNMETGEFFPFERVRKLKSGYAMAEALGVAWACNCRERSKKRFDEQFTLWDPNGRALSDTLYTVRFPSGELKHGWRQDENLQP
;
A
#
# COMPACT_ATOMS: atom_id res chain seq x y z
N MET A 1 39.74 6.75 -3.43
CA MET A 1 38.42 7.37 -3.67
C MET A 1 37.69 6.38 -4.56
N GLU A 2 36.94 5.46 -3.95
CA GLU A 2 36.18 4.44 -4.68
C GLU A 2 34.73 4.91 -4.74
N GLU A 3 34.30 5.26 -5.95
CA GLU A 3 32.91 5.55 -6.29
C GLU A 3 32.15 4.22 -6.32
N GLN A 4 31.37 3.95 -5.28
CA GLN A 4 30.39 2.88 -5.33
C GLN A 4 29.21 3.35 -6.19
N MET A 5 29.21 2.90 -7.44
CA MET A 5 28.05 2.97 -8.33
C MET A 5 26.85 2.33 -7.63
N GLN A 6 25.89 3.15 -7.20
CA GLN A 6 24.51 2.72 -7.02
C GLN A 6 23.98 2.30 -8.40
N GLN A 7 24.13 1.02 -8.73
CA GLN A 7 23.34 0.42 -9.79
C GLN A 7 21.92 0.27 -9.27
N SER A 8 21.07 1.26 -9.57
CA SER A 8 19.64 1.08 -9.52
C SER A 8 19.24 0.11 -10.64
N SER A 9 19.27 -1.18 -10.36
CA SER A 9 18.55 -2.13 -11.20
C SER A 9 17.09 -2.06 -10.77
N GLY A 10 16.27 -1.35 -11.53
CA GLY A 10 14.83 -1.55 -11.50
C GLY A 10 14.57 -3.00 -11.89
N THR A 11 14.27 -3.83 -10.89
CA THR A 11 14.01 -5.25 -11.07
C THR A 11 12.51 -5.48 -11.21
N ASP A 12 12.16 -6.15 -12.29
CA ASP A 12 10.89 -6.82 -12.52
C ASP A 12 10.75 -7.90 -11.43
N TRP A 13 10.04 -7.58 -10.35
CA TRP A 13 9.91 -8.47 -9.19
C TRP A 13 9.01 -9.64 -9.54
N THR A 14 9.52 -10.86 -9.42
CA THR A 14 8.69 -12.06 -9.58
C THR A 14 7.75 -12.20 -8.38
N VAL A 15 6.54 -12.75 -8.59
CA VAL A 15 5.52 -12.92 -7.54
C VAL A 15 6.06 -13.71 -6.33
N GLU A 16 6.98 -14.65 -6.55
CA GLU A 16 7.64 -15.42 -5.49
C GLU A 16 8.59 -14.58 -4.61
N GLU A 17 9.32 -13.63 -5.21
CA GLU A 17 10.20 -12.70 -4.48
C GLU A 17 9.39 -11.66 -3.69
N GLU A 18 8.27 -11.18 -4.24
CA GLU A 18 7.32 -10.31 -3.52
C GLU A 18 6.72 -11.04 -2.30
N CYS A 19 6.52 -12.35 -2.40
CA CYS A 19 6.18 -13.20 -1.27
C CYS A 19 7.31 -13.33 -0.24
N GLY A 20 8.55 -13.40 -0.73
CA GLY A 20 9.76 -13.47 0.08
C GLY A 20 9.91 -12.29 1.04
N VAL A 21 9.50 -11.08 0.64
CA VAL A 21 9.59 -9.86 1.47
C VAL A 21 8.90 -10.05 2.82
N CYS A 22 7.71 -10.63 2.85
CA CYS A 22 6.97 -10.86 4.09
C CYS A 22 7.65 -11.90 4.99
N SER A 23 8.21 -12.95 4.40
CA SER A 23 8.99 -13.95 5.13
C SER A 23 10.26 -13.36 5.73
N ILE A 24 10.95 -12.50 4.97
CA ILE A 24 12.15 -11.77 5.41
C ILE A 24 11.81 -10.83 6.56
N ILE A 25 10.77 -9.99 6.42
CA ILE A 25 10.31 -9.08 7.47
C ILE A 25 9.98 -9.87 8.74
N PHE A 26 9.20 -10.94 8.63
CA PHE A 26 8.89 -11.78 9.79
C PHE A 26 10.14 -12.33 10.45
N SER A 27 11.07 -12.87 9.67
CA SER A 27 12.32 -13.46 10.14
C SER A 27 13.22 -12.45 10.84
N ILE A 28 13.29 -11.22 10.33
CA ILE A 28 14.01 -10.10 10.92
C ILE A 28 13.36 -9.77 12.27
N TYR A 29 12.14 -9.24 12.25
CA TYR A 29 11.53 -8.66 13.45
C TYR A 29 11.26 -9.67 14.56
N SER A 30 10.93 -10.92 14.23
CA SER A 30 10.70 -11.97 15.24
C SER A 30 11.97 -12.38 15.99
N LYS A 31 13.14 -12.21 15.37
CA LYS A 31 14.45 -12.56 15.95
C LYS A 31 15.19 -11.36 16.55
N PHE A 32 14.78 -10.14 16.22
CA PHE A 32 15.39 -8.94 16.79
C PHE A 32 15.24 -8.94 18.31
N PRO A 33 16.30 -8.58 19.06
CA PRO A 33 16.23 -8.44 20.51
C PRO A 33 15.28 -7.29 20.89
N PRO A 34 14.78 -7.27 22.14
CA PRO A 34 14.03 -6.13 22.66
C PRO A 34 14.80 -4.82 22.54
N MET A 35 14.14 -3.81 21.97
CA MET A 35 14.70 -2.47 21.78
C MET A 35 13.66 -1.43 22.23
N PRO A 36 13.52 -1.21 23.55
CA PRO A 36 12.44 -0.39 24.10
C PRO A 36 12.49 1.09 23.69
N SER A 37 13.68 1.59 23.34
CA SER A 37 13.89 2.98 22.89
C SER A 37 13.88 3.14 21.38
N ALA A 38 13.82 2.05 20.61
CA ALA A 38 13.86 2.12 19.15
C ALA A 38 12.47 2.51 18.60
N GLN A 39 12.50 3.31 17.53
CA GLN A 39 11.31 3.66 16.77
C GLN A 39 11.37 3.03 15.38
N ALA A 40 10.21 2.62 14.89
CA ALA A 40 9.99 2.25 13.51
C ALA A 40 9.31 3.41 12.78
N LEU A 41 9.54 3.52 11.48
CA LEU A 41 8.90 4.48 10.59
C LEU A 41 7.88 3.73 9.73
N ASN A 42 6.65 4.23 9.67
CA ASN A 42 5.73 3.86 8.62
C ASN A 42 6.09 4.66 7.35
N MET A 43 6.54 3.99 6.30
CA MET A 43 7.02 4.64 5.07
C MET A 43 5.91 5.26 4.24
N GLU A 44 4.66 4.85 4.44
CA GLU A 44 3.49 5.34 3.72
C GLU A 44 2.96 6.63 4.36
N THR A 45 2.87 6.68 5.69
CA THR A 45 2.32 7.83 6.42
C THR A 45 3.38 8.81 6.94
N GLY A 46 4.64 8.38 7.03
CA GLY A 46 5.71 9.15 7.67
C GLY A 46 5.68 9.14 9.20
N GLU A 47 4.79 8.37 9.81
CA GLU A 47 4.63 8.29 11.27
C GLU A 47 5.74 7.45 11.91
N PHE A 48 6.37 7.97 12.97
CA PHE A 48 7.24 7.19 13.84
C PHE A 48 6.45 6.58 15.00
N PHE A 49 6.72 5.31 15.30
CA PHE A 49 6.04 4.57 16.37
C PHE A 49 6.99 3.59 17.08
N PRO A 50 6.66 3.09 18.28
CA PRO A 50 7.54 2.18 19.01
C PRO A 50 7.84 0.90 18.23
N PHE A 51 9.12 0.57 18.06
CA PHE A 51 9.57 -0.62 17.33
C PHE A 51 9.00 -1.93 17.90
N GLU A 52 8.81 -1.99 19.22
CA GLU A 52 8.17 -3.12 19.91
C GLU A 52 6.76 -3.43 19.39
N ARG A 53 6.05 -2.46 18.79
CA ARG A 53 4.76 -2.69 18.14
C ARG A 53 4.91 -3.69 17.00
N VAL A 54 5.98 -3.60 16.20
CA VAL A 54 6.22 -4.49 15.05
C VAL A 54 6.58 -5.90 15.53
N ARG A 55 7.50 -6.03 16.50
CA ARG A 55 7.94 -7.33 17.04
C ARG A 55 6.79 -8.18 17.61
N LYS A 56 5.76 -7.53 18.16
CA LYS A 56 4.61 -8.21 18.77
C LYS A 56 3.59 -8.73 17.76
N LEU A 57 3.72 -8.38 16.48
CA LEU A 57 2.79 -8.83 15.45
C LEU A 57 3.08 -10.28 15.06
N LYS A 58 2.03 -11.01 14.69
CA LYS A 58 2.10 -12.48 14.54
C LYS A 58 2.41 -12.95 13.12
N SER A 59 2.58 -12.03 12.17
CA SER A 59 2.86 -12.38 10.77
C SER A 59 3.68 -11.30 10.08
N GLY A 60 4.48 -11.70 9.09
CA GLY A 60 5.24 -10.77 8.27
C GLY A 60 4.38 -9.74 7.54
N TYR A 61 3.17 -10.12 7.14
CA TYR A 61 2.20 -9.20 6.53
C TYR A 61 1.76 -8.11 7.49
N ALA A 62 1.36 -8.48 8.71
CA ALA A 62 0.98 -7.48 9.72
C ALA A 62 2.15 -6.54 10.05
N MET A 63 3.37 -7.08 10.10
CA MET A 63 4.59 -6.27 10.27
C MET A 63 4.80 -5.31 9.09
N ALA A 64 4.64 -5.78 7.86
CA ALA A 64 4.75 -4.98 6.65
C ALA A 64 3.68 -3.88 6.57
N GLU A 65 2.44 -4.16 6.98
CA GLU A 65 1.38 -3.14 7.06
C GLU A 65 1.70 -2.06 8.09
N ALA A 66 2.17 -2.44 9.27
CA ALA A 66 2.58 -1.48 10.29
C ALA A 66 3.71 -0.56 9.79
N LEU A 67 4.60 -1.07 8.94
CA LEU A 67 5.72 -0.35 8.33
C LEU A 67 5.35 0.41 7.04
N GLY A 68 4.13 0.29 6.52
CA GLY A 68 3.72 0.96 5.27
C GLY A 68 4.33 0.34 4.01
N VAL A 69 4.77 -0.93 4.08
CA VAL A 69 5.43 -1.65 2.97
C VAL A 69 4.67 -2.92 2.57
N ALA A 70 3.41 -3.07 3.01
CA ALA A 70 2.61 -4.25 2.67
C ALA A 70 2.36 -4.41 1.17
N TRP A 71 2.48 -3.34 0.37
CA TRP A 71 2.43 -3.42 -1.08
C TRP A 71 3.55 -4.30 -1.67
N ALA A 72 4.70 -4.38 -0.98
CA ALA A 72 5.83 -5.23 -1.37
C ALA A 72 5.63 -6.69 -0.95
N CYS A 73 4.58 -6.96 -0.16
CA CYS A 73 4.14 -8.30 0.22
C CYS A 73 2.92 -8.73 -0.61
N ASN A 74 3.09 -9.00 -1.90
CA ASN A 74 2.01 -9.49 -2.79
C ASN A 74 1.65 -10.97 -2.55
N CYS A 75 1.75 -11.41 -1.30
CA CYS A 75 1.70 -12.81 -0.91
C CYS A 75 0.31 -13.30 -0.50
N ARG A 76 -0.62 -12.37 -0.31
CA ARG A 76 -2.04 -12.66 -0.37
C ARG A 76 -2.43 -12.35 -1.80
N GLU A 77 -3.05 -13.31 -2.49
CA GLU A 77 -3.86 -13.05 -3.68
C GLU A 77 -4.51 -11.68 -3.49
N ARG A 78 -4.01 -10.67 -4.21
CA ARG A 78 -4.66 -9.37 -4.15
C ARG A 78 -6.10 -9.67 -4.55
N SER A 79 -7.05 -9.39 -3.66
CA SER A 79 -8.35 -9.00 -4.16
C SER A 79 -8.04 -7.98 -5.25
N LYS A 80 -8.38 -8.28 -6.51
CA LYS A 80 -8.13 -7.41 -7.67
C LYS A 80 -8.67 -5.98 -7.46
N LYS A 81 -9.44 -5.80 -6.39
CA LYS A 81 -10.20 -4.66 -5.93
C LYS A 81 -9.52 -3.76 -4.90
N ARG A 82 -8.19 -3.72 -4.77
CA ARG A 82 -7.55 -2.69 -3.89
C ARG A 82 -7.87 -1.26 -4.36
N PHE A 83 -8.35 -1.12 -5.60
CA PHE A 83 -8.87 0.13 -6.18
C PHE A 83 -10.37 0.08 -6.55
N ASP A 84 -11.16 -0.91 -6.11
CA ASP A 84 -12.64 -0.81 -6.24
C ASP A 84 -13.22 0.03 -5.09
N GLU A 85 -12.59 1.16 -4.80
CA GLU A 85 -13.19 2.17 -3.94
C GLU A 85 -14.21 2.93 -4.78
N GLN A 86 -15.48 2.88 -4.38
CA GLN A 86 -16.53 3.65 -5.02
C GLN A 86 -16.57 5.05 -4.43
N PHE A 87 -16.31 6.06 -5.25
CA PHE A 87 -16.41 7.46 -4.86
C PHE A 87 -17.75 8.03 -5.32
N THR A 88 -18.49 8.67 -4.41
CA THR A 88 -19.69 9.44 -4.76
C THR A 88 -19.32 10.91 -4.84
N LEU A 89 -19.53 11.52 -6.00
CA LEU A 89 -19.37 12.96 -6.18
C LEU A 89 -20.64 13.67 -5.71
N TRP A 90 -20.49 14.74 -4.92
CA TRP A 90 -21.58 15.54 -4.37
C TRP A 90 -21.51 16.99 -4.86
N ASP A 91 -22.65 17.61 -5.09
CA ASP A 91 -22.74 19.05 -5.32
C ASP A 91 -22.65 19.84 -3.99
N PRO A 92 -22.51 21.18 -4.02
CA PRO A 92 -22.48 22.00 -2.80
C PRO A 92 -23.76 21.91 -1.93
N ASN A 93 -24.86 21.39 -2.48
CA ASN A 93 -26.14 21.19 -1.79
C ASN A 93 -26.28 19.77 -1.22
N GLY A 94 -25.26 18.92 -1.34
CA GLY A 94 -25.29 17.54 -0.85
C GLY A 94 -26.07 16.57 -1.75
N ARG A 95 -26.25 16.87 -3.04
CA ARG A 95 -26.87 15.97 -4.02
C ARG A 95 -25.80 15.19 -4.78
N ALA A 96 -26.02 13.88 -4.95
CA ALA A 96 -25.11 13.04 -5.71
C ALA A 96 -25.13 13.45 -7.19
N LEU A 97 -23.96 13.69 -7.77
CA LEU A 97 -23.82 13.99 -9.19
C LEU A 97 -23.81 12.67 -9.99
N SER A 98 -24.87 12.44 -10.76
CA SER A 98 -24.97 11.37 -11.77
C SER A 98 -24.41 11.85 -13.11
N ASP A 99 -24.16 10.92 -14.04
CA ASP A 99 -23.83 11.22 -15.45
C ASP A 99 -22.68 12.21 -15.64
N THR A 100 -21.65 12.07 -14.81
CA THR A 100 -20.51 12.98 -14.77
C THR A 100 -19.26 12.28 -15.29
N LEU A 101 -18.58 12.94 -16.26
CA LEU A 101 -17.23 12.57 -16.67
C LEU A 101 -16.25 12.89 -15.54
N TYR A 102 -15.44 11.90 -15.17
CA TYR A 102 -14.40 12.10 -14.18
C TYR A 102 -13.05 11.62 -14.70
N THR A 103 -11.99 12.21 -14.16
CA THR A 103 -10.62 11.77 -14.35
C THR A 103 -10.00 11.55 -12.98
N VAL A 104 -9.51 10.34 -12.73
CA VAL A 104 -8.74 10.01 -11.54
C VAL A 104 -7.26 10.06 -11.88
N ARG A 105 -6.49 10.80 -11.09
CA ARG A 105 -5.03 10.77 -11.14
C ARG A 105 -4.52 9.85 -10.05
N PHE A 106 -3.82 8.79 -10.44
CA PHE A 106 -3.19 7.87 -9.51
C PHE A 106 -1.88 8.47 -8.97
N PRO A 107 -1.41 8.04 -7.78
CA PRO A 107 -0.09 8.43 -7.26
C PRO A 107 1.06 8.11 -8.22
N SER A 108 0.90 7.10 -9.09
CA SER A 108 1.83 6.76 -10.17
C SER A 108 1.91 7.82 -11.28
N GLY A 109 1.00 8.80 -11.30
CA GLY A 109 0.86 9.78 -12.37
C GLY A 109 -0.05 9.32 -13.52
N GLU A 110 -0.49 8.06 -13.52
CA GLU A 110 -1.46 7.55 -14.50
C GLU A 110 -2.80 8.28 -14.37
N LEU A 111 -3.41 8.60 -15.50
CA LEU A 111 -4.75 9.18 -15.58
C LEU A 111 -5.73 8.11 -16.07
N LYS A 112 -6.82 7.91 -15.34
CA LYS A 112 -7.96 7.11 -15.80
C LYS A 112 -9.19 7.97 -15.94
N HIS A 113 -9.83 7.85 -17.09
CA HIS A 113 -11.09 8.52 -17.39
C HIS A 113 -12.23 7.54 -17.18
N GLY A 114 -13.33 8.03 -16.61
CA GLY A 114 -14.53 7.23 -16.39
C GLY A 114 -15.79 8.06 -16.53
N TRP A 115 -16.89 7.35 -16.71
CA TRP A 115 -18.23 7.90 -16.69
C TRP A 115 -18.98 7.26 -15.53
N ARG A 116 -19.58 8.07 -14.66
CA ARG A 116 -20.48 7.54 -13.63
C ARG A 116 -21.88 7.41 -14.21
N GLN A 117 -22.37 6.18 -14.33
CA GLN A 117 -23.77 5.90 -14.68
C GLN A 117 -24.58 5.71 -13.39
N ASP A 118 -25.79 6.26 -13.33
CA ASP A 118 -26.71 5.99 -12.23
C ASP A 118 -27.22 4.55 -12.31
N GLU A 119 -27.08 3.76 -11.24
CA GLU A 119 -27.59 2.37 -11.19
C GLU A 119 -29.11 2.28 -11.04
N ASN A 120 -29.84 3.41 -10.94
CA ASN A 120 -31.30 3.41 -10.83
C ASN A 120 -32.08 3.59 -12.15
N LEU A 121 -31.41 3.50 -13.30
CA LEU A 121 -32.12 3.46 -14.58
C LEU A 121 -32.34 2.00 -15.03
N GLN A 122 -33.31 1.33 -14.42
CA GLN A 122 -33.94 0.16 -15.06
C GLN A 122 -35.02 0.65 -16.05
N PRO A 123 -35.15 0.04 -17.25
CA PRO A 123 -36.26 0.31 -18.17
C PRO A 123 -37.61 -0.13 -17.61
#